data_AF-A0A2E8WWI6-F1
#
_entry.id   AF-A0A2E8WWI6-F1
#
_cell.length_a   1.000
_cell.length_b   1.000
_cell.length_c   1.000
_cell.angle_alpha   90.00
_cell.angle_beta   90.00
_cell.angle_gamma   90.00
#
_symmetry.space_group_name_H-M   'P 1'
#
loop_
_entity.id
_entity.type
_entity.pdbx_description
1 polymer ?
#
loop_
_entity_poly.entity_id
_entity_poly.type
_entity_poly.pdbx_seq_one_letter_code
_entity_poly.pdbx_strand_id
1 'polypeptide(L)'
;MTDCWCPLSHVPLRAEASDRAECVNEVLAGETVTVLNEGAGNWVEVRLPDGYQGWMDRRQLRAVTSMWMGTPHRTTALSSAWDGVPGGWLPAGACVREHAGRWHLGELEVVPHQGSTPQPVSSMWAWAETMRHVPYHWGGRSGWGFDCSGLVSLA
;
A
#
# COMPACT_ATOMS: atom_id res chain seq x y z
N MET A 1 19.50 -2.41 8.87
CA MET A 1 18.18 -1.92 8.44
C MET A 1 18.08 -2.25 6.96
N THR A 2 17.06 -3.03 6.60
CA THR A 2 16.87 -3.51 5.22
C THR A 2 15.56 -2.93 4.73
N ASP A 3 15.60 -2.24 3.60
CA ASP A 3 14.40 -1.72 2.97
C ASP A 3 13.72 -2.82 2.16
N CYS A 4 12.41 -2.89 2.31
CA CYS A 4 11.54 -3.86 1.67
C CYS A 4 10.33 -3.13 1.09
N TRP A 5 9.53 -3.81 0.29
CA TRP A 5 8.32 -3.27 -0.31
C TRP A 5 7.19 -4.28 -0.33
N CYS A 6 5.96 -3.79 -0.36
CA CYS A 6 4.75 -4.60 -0.34
C CYS A 6 4.28 -4.95 -1.77
N PRO A 7 4.30 -6.23 -2.21
CA PRO A 7 3.80 -6.64 -3.52
C PRO A 7 2.29 -6.97 -3.53
N LEU A 8 1.64 -6.98 -2.36
CA LEU A 8 0.23 -7.33 -2.20
C LEU A 8 -0.61 -6.06 -2.14
N SER A 9 -1.90 -6.14 -2.49
CA SER A 9 -2.81 -5.00 -2.54
C SER A 9 -2.80 -4.13 -1.27
N HIS A 10 -2.84 -4.77 -0.10
CA HIS A 10 -2.65 -4.19 1.23
C HIS A 10 -2.31 -5.32 2.22
N VAL A 11 -1.66 -4.98 3.32
CA VAL A 11 -1.22 -5.94 4.34
C VAL A 11 -1.38 -5.35 5.74
N PRO A 12 -1.94 -6.08 6.72
CA PRO A 12 -2.11 -5.57 8.07
C PRO A 12 -0.77 -5.37 8.78
N LEU A 13 -0.63 -4.25 9.46
CA LEU A 13 0.41 -3.95 10.42
C LEU A 13 -0.20 -4.06 11.83
N ARG A 14 0.43 -4.85 12.70
CA ARG A 14 -0.12 -5.22 14.01
C ARG A 14 0.64 -4.59 15.17
N ALA A 15 -0.05 -4.40 16.28
CA ALA A 15 0.53 -3.87 17.51
C ALA A 15 1.65 -4.77 18.08
N GLU A 16 1.51 -6.08 17.92
CA GLU A 16 2.46 -7.08 18.39
C GLU A 16 2.71 -8.15 17.31
N ALA A 17 3.78 -8.93 17.49
CA ALA A 17 4.17 -10.05 16.63
C ALA A 17 3.22 -11.28 16.78
N SER A 18 1.94 -11.09 16.47
CA SER A 18 0.90 -12.10 16.66
C SER A 18 -0.30 -11.87 15.75
N ASP A 19 -0.85 -12.92 15.15
CA ASP A 19 -2.07 -12.82 14.34
C ASP A 19 -3.30 -12.40 15.16
N ARG A 20 -3.25 -12.55 16.49
CA ARG A 20 -4.30 -12.11 17.41
C ARG A 20 -4.17 -10.65 17.83
N ALA A 21 -3.03 -10.03 17.55
CA ALA A 21 -2.81 -8.64 17.89
C ALA A 21 -3.67 -7.73 17.00
N GLU A 22 -4.07 -6.61 17.57
CA GLU A 22 -4.84 -5.57 16.88
C GLU A 22 -4.14 -5.10 15.61
N CYS A 23 -4.91 -4.88 14.55
CA CYS A 23 -4.44 -4.18 13.36
C CYS A 23 -4.41 -2.68 13.68
N VAL A 24 -3.23 -2.07 13.61
CA VAL A 24 -3.00 -0.66 13.97
C VAL A 24 -2.77 0.22 12.76
N ASN A 25 -2.41 -0.37 11.62
CA ASN A 25 -2.23 0.30 10.34
C ASN A 25 -2.22 -0.75 9.21
N GLU A 26 -2.07 -0.32 7.96
CA GLU A 26 -1.83 -1.18 6.80
C GLU A 26 -0.59 -0.70 6.02
N VAL A 27 0.10 -1.63 5.36
CA VAL A 27 1.09 -1.33 4.32
C VAL A 27 0.44 -1.55 2.97
N LEU A 28 0.43 -0.53 2.11
CA LEU A 28 -0.23 -0.60 0.80
C LEU A 28 0.72 -1.12 -0.27
N ALA A 29 0.14 -1.66 -1.34
CA ALA A 29 0.89 -2.11 -2.51
C ALA A 29 1.86 -1.05 -3.01
N GLY A 30 3.12 -1.45 -3.22
CA GLY A 30 4.19 -0.62 -3.77
C GLY A 30 4.82 0.35 -2.77
N GLU A 31 4.30 0.45 -1.54
CA GLU A 31 4.97 1.19 -0.49
C GLU A 31 6.21 0.46 0.01
N THR A 32 7.20 1.24 0.38
CA THR A 32 8.44 0.76 1.00
C THR A 32 8.34 0.85 2.51
N VAL A 33 8.94 -0.11 3.20
CA VAL A 33 9.10 -0.13 4.65
C VAL A 33 10.54 -0.45 5.01
N THR A 34 10.99 0.04 6.16
CA THR A 34 12.30 -0.32 6.71
C THR A 34 12.11 -1.38 7.79
N VAL A 35 12.77 -2.54 7.66
CA VAL A 35 12.78 -3.56 8.71
C VAL A 35 13.67 -3.11 9.86
N LEU A 36 13.09 -3.06 11.06
CA LEU A 36 13.74 -2.65 12.30
C LEU A 36 14.26 -3.85 13.08
N ASN A 37 13.38 -4.80 13.39
CA ASN A 37 13.68 -5.93 14.27
C ASN A 37 13.08 -7.24 13.74
N GLU A 38 13.72 -8.34 14.12
CA GLU A 38 13.25 -9.71 13.91
C GLU A 38 12.39 -10.16 15.09
N GLY A 39 11.25 -10.79 14.82
CA GLY A 39 10.38 -11.42 15.81
C GLY A 39 10.44 -12.95 15.78
N ALA A 40 9.56 -13.59 16.53
CA ALA A 40 9.41 -15.04 16.48
C ALA A 40 8.82 -15.49 15.12
N GLY A 41 9.35 -16.57 14.54
CA GLY A 41 8.86 -17.09 13.27
C GLY A 41 9.13 -16.13 12.10
N ASN A 42 8.08 -15.70 11.41
CA ASN A 42 8.18 -14.78 10.26
C ASN A 42 7.86 -13.32 10.62
N TRP A 43 7.60 -13.01 11.89
CA TRP A 43 7.26 -11.66 12.30
C TRP A 43 8.46 -10.73 12.18
N VAL A 44 8.21 -9.54 11.65
CA VAL A 44 9.18 -8.45 11.60
C VAL A 44 8.51 -7.16 12.06
N GLU A 45 9.25 -6.37 12.82
CA GLU A 45 8.85 -5.00 13.12
C GLU A 45 9.37 -4.11 11.99
N VAL A 46 8.49 -3.29 11.44
CA VAL A 46 8.80 -2.38 10.33
C VAL A 46 8.43 -0.95 10.66
N ARG A 47 9.06 -0.02 9.95
CA ARG A 47 8.72 1.40 9.94
C ARG A 47 8.21 1.82 8.56
N LEU A 48 7.08 2.51 8.54
CA LEU A 48 6.50 3.12 7.35
C LEU A 48 7.16 4.47 7.04
N PRO A 49 7.00 5.03 5.83
CA PRO A 49 7.61 6.32 5.46
C PRO A 49 7.19 7.50 6.34
N ASP A 50 6.01 7.44 6.95
CA ASP A 50 5.49 8.44 7.90
C ASP A 50 6.03 8.26 9.34
N GLY A 51 6.86 7.24 9.56
CA GLY A 51 7.45 6.91 10.85
C GLY A 51 6.63 5.94 11.71
N TYR A 52 5.43 5.55 11.26
CA TYR A 52 4.57 4.58 11.97
C TYR A 52 5.29 3.23 12.07
N GLN A 53 5.13 2.54 13.20
CA GLN A 53 5.78 1.25 13.46
C GLN A 53 4.76 0.17 13.84
N GLY A 54 5.10 -1.06 13.53
CA GLY A 54 4.34 -2.23 13.95
C GLY A 54 4.86 -3.51 13.30
N TRP A 55 4.13 -4.59 13.51
CA TRP A 55 4.55 -5.95 13.18
C TRP A 55 3.79 -6.52 11.99
N MET A 56 4.49 -7.20 11.08
CA MET A 56 3.88 -7.90 9.94
C MET A 56 4.63 -9.20 9.61
N ASP A 57 4.03 -10.06 8.78
CA ASP A 57 4.68 -11.28 8.30
C ASP A 57 5.65 -10.95 7.16
N ARG A 58 6.93 -11.28 7.33
CA ARG A 58 8.00 -11.05 6.33
C ARG A 58 7.67 -11.60 4.94
N ARG A 59 6.87 -12.67 4.84
CA ARG A 59 6.51 -13.29 3.55
C ARG A 59 5.64 -12.37 2.70
N GLN A 60 5.06 -11.34 3.30
CA GLN A 60 4.26 -10.31 2.65
C GLN A 60 5.12 -9.13 2.16
N LEU A 61 6.44 -9.21 2.32
CA LEU A 61 7.40 -8.22 1.85
C LEU A 61 8.36 -8.83 0.81
N ARG A 62 8.92 -7.96 -0.02
CA ARG A 62 10.07 -8.26 -0.88
C ARG A 62 11.19 -7.29 -0.57
N ALA A 63 12.43 -7.78 -0.54
CA ALA A 63 13.58 -6.90 -0.41
C ALA A 63 13.62 -5.92 -1.61
N VAL A 64 14.00 -4.67 -1.36
CA VAL A 64 14.39 -3.76 -2.43
C VAL A 64 15.76 -4.20 -2.93
N THR A 65 15.86 -4.57 -4.20
CA THR A 65 17.11 -5.11 -4.78
C THR A 65 17.80 -4.13 -5.72
N SER A 66 17.11 -3.07 -6.13
CA SER A 66 17.61 -2.07 -7.07
C SER A 66 17.07 -0.69 -6.77
N MET A 67 17.76 0.35 -7.26
CA MET A 67 17.24 1.70 -7.21
C MET A 67 16.08 1.87 -8.19
N TRP A 68 15.02 2.49 -7.69
CA TRP A 68 13.76 2.65 -8.36
C TRP A 68 13.72 3.94 -9.19
N MET A 69 13.48 3.83 -10.50
CA MET A 69 13.31 4.97 -11.42
C MET A 69 11.83 5.31 -11.66
N GLY A 70 11.58 6.50 -12.21
CA GLY A 70 10.24 6.92 -12.63
C GLY A 70 9.51 7.80 -11.63
N THR A 71 8.34 8.28 -12.06
CA THR A 71 7.48 9.14 -11.26
C THR A 71 6.53 8.30 -10.42
N PRO A 72 6.49 8.45 -9.08
CA PRO A 72 5.52 7.75 -8.26
C PRO A 72 4.13 8.38 -8.40
N HIS A 73 3.12 7.52 -8.46
CA HIS A 73 1.71 7.87 -8.52
C HIS A 73 0.94 7.05 -7.48
N ARG A 74 0.06 7.71 -6.72
CA ARG A 74 -0.94 7.01 -5.90
C ARG A 74 -2.19 6.76 -6.71
N THR A 75 -2.68 5.54 -6.68
CA THR A 75 -4.00 5.20 -7.23
C THR A 75 -5.09 5.90 -6.42
N THR A 76 -6.06 6.49 -7.11
CA THR A 76 -7.11 7.32 -6.50
C THR A 76 -8.50 6.70 -6.60
N ALA A 77 -8.72 5.78 -7.55
CA ALA A 77 -9.95 5.01 -7.64
C ALA A 77 -10.05 4.00 -6.50
N LEU A 78 -11.28 3.80 -5.97
CA LEU A 78 -11.57 2.81 -4.93
C LEU A 78 -10.91 1.45 -5.20
N SER A 79 -11.01 1.00 -6.46
CA SER A 79 -10.29 -0.14 -6.98
C SER A 79 -9.97 0.07 -8.46
N SER A 80 -8.81 -0.40 -8.90
CA SER A 80 -8.34 -0.32 -10.28
C SER A 80 -7.74 -1.65 -10.71
N ALA A 81 -7.93 -2.05 -11.98
CA ALA A 81 -7.52 -3.34 -12.52
C ALA A 81 -6.16 -3.26 -13.22
N TRP A 82 -5.28 -4.22 -12.95
CA TRP A 82 -3.90 -4.22 -13.43
C TRP A 82 -3.42 -5.64 -13.73
N ASP A 83 -2.81 -5.83 -14.90
CA ASP A 83 -2.09 -7.06 -15.20
C ASP A 83 -0.74 -7.08 -14.48
N GLY A 84 -0.32 -8.27 -14.01
CA GLY A 84 0.94 -8.46 -13.29
C GLY A 84 0.88 -8.15 -11.79
N VAL A 85 -0.21 -7.55 -11.30
CA VAL A 85 -0.46 -7.36 -9.86
C VAL A 85 -1.00 -8.66 -9.25
N PRO A 86 -0.46 -9.15 -8.11
CA PRO A 86 -1.06 -10.26 -7.37
C PRO A 86 -2.53 -9.97 -7.03
N GLY A 87 -3.44 -10.82 -7.51
CA GLY A 87 -4.89 -10.64 -7.36
C GLY A 87 -5.54 -9.73 -8.41
N GLY A 88 -4.76 -9.03 -9.24
CA GLY A 88 -5.25 -8.25 -10.40
C GLY A 88 -5.83 -6.87 -10.08
N TRP A 89 -5.87 -6.47 -8.80
CA TRP A 89 -6.51 -5.22 -8.36
C TRP A 89 -5.67 -4.45 -7.35
N LEU A 90 -5.63 -3.13 -7.52
CA LEU A 90 -5.03 -2.19 -6.58
C LEU A 90 -6.11 -1.31 -5.95
N PRO A 91 -6.12 -1.14 -4.61
CA PRO A 91 -7.01 -0.22 -3.92
C PRO A 91 -6.49 1.22 -4.02
N ALA A 92 -7.36 2.20 -3.80
CA ALA A 92 -6.93 3.58 -3.59
C ALA A 92 -5.81 3.64 -2.52
N GLY A 93 -4.77 4.42 -2.81
CA GLY A 93 -3.57 4.59 -1.98
C GLY A 93 -2.36 3.77 -2.41
N ALA A 94 -2.54 2.70 -3.20
CA ALA A 94 -1.43 1.93 -3.75
C ALA A 94 -0.47 2.81 -4.57
N CYS A 95 0.83 2.57 -4.44
CA CYS A 95 1.89 3.30 -5.10
C CYS A 95 2.38 2.53 -6.34
N VAL A 96 2.23 3.13 -7.51
CA VAL A 96 2.78 2.64 -8.78
C VAL A 96 3.73 3.70 -9.35
N ARG A 97 4.67 3.29 -10.20
CA ARG A 97 5.63 4.20 -10.82
C ARG A 97 5.55 4.12 -12.33
N GLU A 98 5.61 5.27 -12.99
CA GLU A 98 5.69 5.35 -14.46
C GLU A 98 7.12 5.72 -14.87
N HIS A 99 7.70 4.96 -15.79
CA HIS A 99 9.00 5.25 -16.38
C HIS A 99 9.02 4.83 -17.86
N ALA A 100 9.24 5.79 -18.76
CA ALA A 100 9.40 5.56 -20.19
C ALA A 100 8.22 4.77 -20.84
N GLY A 101 7.00 5.08 -20.43
CA GLY A 101 5.76 4.46 -20.92
C GLY A 101 5.42 3.12 -20.25
N ARG A 102 6.17 2.69 -19.24
CA ARG A 102 5.94 1.45 -18.50
C ARG A 102 5.56 1.74 -17.06
N TRP A 103 4.71 0.86 -16.51
CA TRP A 103 4.27 0.96 -15.13
C TRP A 103 4.92 -0.11 -14.27
N HIS A 104 5.24 0.25 -13.03
CA HIS A 104 5.86 -0.65 -12.07
C HIS A 104 5.14 -0.59 -10.71
N LEU A 105 4.89 -1.77 -10.13
CA LEU A 105 4.52 -1.95 -8.73
C LEU A 105 5.76 -2.46 -7.98
N GLY A 106 6.43 -1.60 -7.23
CA GLY A 106 7.77 -1.91 -6.74
C GLY A 106 8.65 -2.38 -7.90
N GLU A 107 9.24 -3.56 -7.83
CA GLU A 107 10.12 -4.09 -8.89
C GLU A 107 9.39 -4.94 -9.95
N LEU A 108 8.05 -5.02 -9.89
CA LEU A 108 7.25 -5.73 -10.88
C LEU A 108 6.80 -4.78 -11.97
N GLU A 109 7.00 -5.13 -13.24
CA GLU A 109 6.31 -4.48 -14.36
C GLU A 109 4.83 -4.87 -14.33
N VAL A 110 3.95 -3.88 -14.43
CA VAL A 110 2.50 -4.02 -14.39
C VAL A 110 1.86 -3.23 -15.52
N VAL A 111 0.65 -3.59 -15.92
CA VAL A 111 -0.06 -2.90 -17.00
C VAL A 111 -1.46 -2.48 -16.52
N PRO A 112 -1.78 -1.18 -16.50
CA PRO A 112 -3.12 -0.73 -16.13
C PRO A 112 -4.12 -1.09 -17.23
N HIS A 113 -5.30 -1.56 -16.83
CA HIS A 113 -6.43 -1.67 -17.73
C HIS A 113 -6.94 -0.27 -18.12
N GLN A 114 -7.78 -0.18 -19.16
CA GLN A 114 -8.34 1.10 -19.61
C GLN A 114 -9.02 1.83 -18.44
N GLY A 115 -8.61 3.08 -18.20
CA GLY A 115 -9.14 3.91 -17.10
C GLY A 115 -8.55 3.62 -15.71
N SER A 116 -7.62 2.67 -15.58
CA SER A 116 -6.99 2.33 -14.30
C SER A 116 -5.74 3.16 -13.99
N THR A 117 -5.24 3.93 -14.95
CA THR A 117 -4.11 4.84 -14.71
C THR A 117 -4.50 5.91 -13.69
N PRO A 118 -3.64 6.19 -12.67
CA PRO A 118 -3.92 7.21 -11.68
C PRO A 118 -4.20 8.57 -12.34
N GLN A 119 -5.36 9.15 -12.02
CA GLN A 119 -5.75 10.47 -12.48
C GLN A 119 -5.57 11.48 -11.35
N PRO A 120 -5.09 12.71 -11.66
CA PRO A 120 -5.12 13.81 -10.71
C PRO A 120 -6.55 14.03 -10.19
N VAL A 121 -6.68 14.21 -8.88
CA VAL A 121 -7.95 14.59 -8.27
C VAL A 121 -8.13 16.10 -8.33
N SER A 122 -9.35 16.56 -8.57
CA SER A 122 -9.65 18.00 -8.67
C SER A 122 -9.59 18.72 -7.32
N SER A 123 -9.92 18.02 -6.23
CA SER A 123 -9.78 18.49 -4.85
C SER A 123 -9.87 17.32 -3.87
N MET A 124 -9.32 17.48 -2.66
CA MET A 124 -9.44 16.49 -1.58
C MET A 124 -10.90 16.19 -1.25
N TRP A 125 -11.77 17.22 -1.28
CA TRP A 125 -13.21 17.07 -1.07
C TRP A 125 -13.85 16.18 -2.13
N ALA A 126 -13.62 16.48 -3.41
CA ALA A 126 -14.21 15.71 -4.51
C ALA A 126 -13.73 14.25 -4.48
N TRP A 127 -12.47 14.01 -4.10
CA TRP A 127 -11.96 12.66 -3.91
C TRP A 127 -12.62 11.95 -2.72
N ALA A 128 -12.71 12.60 -1.55
CA ALA A 128 -13.34 12.04 -0.36
C ALA A 128 -14.83 11.71 -0.59
N GLU A 129 -15.54 12.49 -1.41
CA GLU A 129 -16.92 12.20 -1.82
C GLU A 129 -17.05 10.85 -2.56
N THR A 130 -16.02 10.43 -3.32
CA THR A 130 -15.99 9.11 -3.97
C THR A 130 -15.79 7.96 -2.99
N MET A 131 -15.36 8.25 -1.76
CA MET A 131 -15.09 7.28 -0.70
C MET A 131 -16.29 7.08 0.23
N ARG A 132 -17.43 7.73 -0.03
CA ARG A 132 -18.65 7.52 0.74
C ARG A 132 -19.07 6.05 0.69
N HIS A 133 -19.55 5.54 1.82
CA HIS A 133 -19.99 4.15 2.01
C HIS A 133 -18.88 3.09 1.99
N VAL A 134 -17.61 3.47 1.82
CA VAL A 134 -16.50 2.56 2.11
C VAL A 134 -16.60 2.16 3.59
N PRO A 135 -16.52 0.84 3.91
CA PRO A 135 -16.66 0.39 5.28
C PRO A 135 -15.61 1.01 6.21
N TYR A 136 -16.04 1.36 7.42
CA TYR A 136 -15.10 1.68 8.48
C TYR A 136 -14.30 0.42 8.83
N HIS A 137 -12.98 0.49 8.71
CA HIS A 137 -12.07 -0.57 9.11
C HIS A 137 -11.04 0.00 10.07
N TRP A 138 -11.07 -0.44 11.33
CA TRP A 138 -10.10 -0.02 12.34
C TRP A 138 -8.68 -0.41 11.91
N GLY A 139 -7.75 0.57 11.87
CA GLY A 139 -6.40 0.39 11.36
C GLY A 139 -6.31 0.33 9.83
N GLY A 140 -7.43 0.45 9.11
CA GLY A 140 -7.48 0.39 7.66
C GLY A 140 -6.99 1.67 6.99
N ARG A 141 -6.33 1.54 5.85
CA ARG A 141 -5.76 2.64 5.07
C ARG A 141 -5.89 2.43 3.56
N SER A 142 -6.91 1.72 3.10
CA SER A 142 -7.08 1.42 1.67
C SER A 142 -8.46 1.80 1.15
N GLY A 143 -8.58 1.92 -0.18
CA GLY A 143 -9.89 2.09 -0.85
C GLY A 143 -10.90 0.96 -0.62
N TRP A 144 -10.54 -0.11 0.09
CA TRP A 144 -11.44 -1.21 0.47
C TRP A 144 -11.93 -1.13 1.92
N GLY A 145 -11.35 -0.24 2.72
CA GLY A 145 -11.72 -0.02 4.11
C GLY A 145 -10.70 0.88 4.80
N PHE A 146 -11.18 1.87 5.55
CA PHE A 146 -10.32 2.78 6.31
C PHE A 146 -10.96 3.24 7.61
N ASP A 147 -10.13 3.68 8.56
CA ASP A 147 -10.58 4.45 9.71
C ASP A 147 -10.54 5.96 9.44
N CYS A 148 -10.79 6.76 10.48
CA CYS A 148 -10.84 8.23 10.35
C CYS A 148 -9.51 8.82 9.85
N SER A 149 -8.38 8.37 10.40
CA SER A 149 -7.04 8.79 9.97
C SER A 149 -6.63 8.15 8.65
N GLY A 150 -7.08 6.92 8.38
CA GLY A 150 -6.86 6.21 7.13
C GLY A 150 -7.39 6.99 5.94
N LEU A 151 -8.61 7.52 6.02
CA LEU A 151 -9.17 8.39 4.98
C LEU A 151 -8.31 9.63 4.73
N VAL A 152 -7.87 10.30 5.81
CA VAL A 152 -7.06 11.54 5.71
C VAL A 152 -5.70 11.25 5.09
N SER A 153 -5.09 10.10 5.37
CA SER A 153 -3.78 9.72 4.82
C SER A 153 -3.80 9.43 3.31
N LEU A 154 -4.99 9.16 2.75
CA LEU A 154 -5.19 8.84 1.34
C LEU A 154 -5.57 10.08 0.49
N ALA A 155 -6.02 11.16 1.13
CA ALA A 155 -6.59 12.35 0.51
C ALA A 155 -5.54 13.37 0.04
#